data_AF-A0A1B6HNZ7-F1
#
_entry.id   AF-A0A1B6HNZ7-F1
#
_cell.length_a   1.000
_cell.length_b   1.000
_cell.length_c   1.000
_cell.angle_alpha   90.00
_cell.angle_beta   90.00
_cell.angle_gamma   90.00
#
_symmetry.space_group_name_H-M   'P 1'
#
loop_
_entity.id
_entity.type
_entity.pdbx_description
1 polymer ?
#
loop_
_entity_poly.entity_id
_entity_poly.type
_entity_poly.pdbx_seq_one_letter_code
_entity_poly.pdbx_strand_id
1 'polypeptide(L)'
;NSQAYTLVAGVRTACIDSTVDVTENWWGTTSESEIISKIFDFDDWNDHAIAIFKPFLVENAFEGSLSVDYQQPTPLDLNRLSGRLKQSITLYPRDTPYQVFSDVTVMPGVTLTIAPGVVMEFAPRVGLLVLGRLVSRGRRGQ
;
A
#
# COMPACT_ATOMS: atom_id res chain seq x y z
N ASN A 1 17.88 0.40 13.74
CA ASN A 1 16.82 -0.56 13.39
C ASN A 1 15.71 -0.40 14.42
N SER A 2 14.77 0.52 14.19
CA SER A 2 13.73 0.86 15.17
C SER A 2 12.47 1.37 14.46
N GLN A 3 11.99 0.61 13.47
CA GLN A 3 10.60 0.81 13.05
C GLN A 3 9.72 0.27 14.19
N ALA A 4 9.15 1.18 14.96
CA ALA A 4 8.24 0.88 16.05
C ALA A 4 6.82 0.81 15.49
N TYR A 5 6.45 -0.34 14.93
CA TYR A 5 5.07 -0.58 14.52
C TYR A 5 4.20 -0.76 15.76
N THR A 6 2.99 -0.20 15.73
CA THR A 6 2.01 -0.36 16.82
C THR A 6 1.12 -1.58 16.57
N LEU A 7 0.84 -1.91 15.30
CA LEU A 7 0.09 -3.09 14.90
C LEU A 7 0.83 -3.84 13.78
N VAL A 8 0.84 -5.16 13.85
CA VAL A 8 1.22 -6.05 12.74
C VAL A 8 0.05 -6.98 12.44
N ALA A 9 -0.56 -6.85 11.26
CA ALA A 9 -1.73 -7.63 10.84
C ALA A 9 -1.32 -9.00 10.25
N GLY A 10 -0.62 -9.81 11.05
CA GLY A 10 -0.06 -11.09 10.64
C GLY A 10 -1.10 -12.21 10.59
N VAL A 11 -1.76 -12.40 9.45
CA VAL A 11 -2.56 -13.61 9.16
C VAL A 11 -1.96 -14.26 7.92
N ARG A 12 -1.37 -15.45 8.07
CA ARG A 12 -0.87 -16.22 6.92
C ARG A 12 -2.04 -16.77 6.13
N THR A 13 -2.42 -16.08 5.08
CA THR A 13 -3.58 -16.42 4.26
C THR A 13 -3.21 -16.27 2.79
N ALA A 14 -3.56 -17.25 1.98
CA ALA A 14 -3.43 -17.15 0.52
C ALA A 14 -4.61 -16.36 -0.11
N CYS A 15 -5.48 -15.76 0.72
CA CYS A 15 -6.66 -15.04 0.28
C CYS A 15 -6.46 -13.51 0.40
N ILE A 16 -6.53 -12.84 -0.75
CA ILE A 16 -6.33 -11.38 -0.93
C ILE A 16 -7.35 -10.50 -0.18
N ASP A 17 -8.45 -11.09 0.30
CA ASP A 17 -9.54 -10.37 0.98
C ASP A 17 -9.56 -10.66 2.49
N SER A 18 -8.47 -11.16 3.04
CA SER A 18 -8.38 -11.37 4.49
C SER A 18 -8.20 -10.03 5.17
N THR A 19 -9.13 -9.68 6.04
CA THR A 19 -9.14 -8.41 6.77
C THR A 19 -8.97 -8.63 8.26
N VAL A 20 -8.35 -7.66 8.92
CA VAL A 20 -8.35 -7.53 10.38
C VAL A 20 -9.05 -6.22 10.70
N ASP A 21 -10.14 -6.32 11.45
CA ASP A 21 -10.86 -5.16 11.95
C ASP A 21 -10.09 -4.56 13.14
N VAL A 22 -9.59 -3.35 12.94
CA VAL A 22 -8.94 -2.53 13.97
C VAL A 22 -9.58 -1.15 14.03
N THR A 23 -10.87 -1.07 13.68
CA THR A 23 -11.70 0.12 13.84
C THR A 23 -11.89 0.48 15.31
N GLU A 24 -12.38 1.70 15.56
CA GLU A 24 -12.74 2.19 16.89
C GLU A 24 -11.56 2.20 17.88
N ASN A 25 -10.32 2.24 17.38
CA ASN A 25 -9.11 2.35 18.18
C ASN A 25 -8.56 3.77 18.24
N TRP A 26 -7.99 4.16 19.38
CA TRP A 26 -7.19 5.38 19.52
C TRP A 26 -5.73 5.11 19.17
N TRP A 27 -5.25 5.71 18.09
CA TRP A 27 -3.89 5.48 17.58
C TRP A 27 -2.84 6.46 18.13
N GLY A 28 -3.20 7.27 19.13
CA GLY A 28 -2.33 8.34 19.65
C GLY A 28 -2.23 9.57 18.75
N THR A 29 -2.99 9.61 17.65
CA THR A 29 -2.99 10.69 16.64
C THR A 29 -4.27 10.61 15.82
N THR A 30 -4.69 11.73 15.25
CA THR A 30 -5.79 11.81 14.27
C THR A 30 -5.29 11.91 12.83
N SER A 31 -3.97 11.98 12.64
CA SER A 31 -3.32 12.05 11.33
C SER A 31 -3.33 10.68 10.66
N GLU A 32 -4.13 10.51 9.60
CA GLU A 32 -4.24 9.22 8.89
C GLU A 32 -2.90 8.70 8.39
N SER A 33 -2.02 9.57 7.89
CA SER A 33 -0.68 9.16 7.43
C SER A 33 0.19 8.62 8.57
N GLU A 34 0.00 9.13 9.79
CA GLU A 34 0.69 8.60 10.98
C GLU A 34 0.06 7.30 11.48
N ILE A 35 -1.25 7.11 11.30
CA ILE A 35 -1.92 5.85 11.63
C ILE A 35 -1.46 4.75 10.66
N ILE A 36 -1.45 5.05 9.35
CA ILE A 36 -0.98 4.14 8.30
C ILE A 36 0.47 3.73 8.57
N SER A 37 1.36 4.66 8.94
CA SER A 37 2.77 4.30 9.23
C SER A 37 2.97 3.46 10.50
N LYS A 38 1.95 3.34 11.36
CA LYS A 38 1.95 2.49 12.56
C LYS A 38 1.40 1.09 12.31
N ILE A 39 0.76 0.88 11.17
CA ILE A 39 0.12 -0.38 10.77
C ILE A 39 1.05 -1.06 9.78
N PHE A 40 1.43 -2.31 10.08
CA PHE A 40 2.12 -3.18 9.14
C PHE A 40 1.14 -4.22 8.58
N ASP A 41 0.74 -4.09 7.32
CA ASP A 41 -0.36 -4.87 6.73
C ASP A 41 -0.10 -5.27 5.26
N PHE A 42 -1.15 -5.66 4.52
CA PHE A 42 -1.06 -6.04 3.10
C PHE A 42 -0.36 -4.99 2.22
N ASP A 43 -0.47 -3.70 2.54
CA ASP A 43 0.16 -2.63 1.74
C ASP A 43 1.69 -2.54 1.98
N ASP A 44 2.22 -3.23 3.02
CA ASP A 44 3.65 -3.42 3.27
C ASP A 44 4.16 -4.72 2.68
N TRP A 45 3.57 -5.86 3.05
CA TRP A 45 3.84 -7.18 2.47
C TRP A 45 2.54 -7.88 2.11
N ASN A 46 2.44 -8.34 0.86
CA ASN A 46 1.19 -8.86 0.31
C ASN A 46 0.76 -10.24 0.87
N ASP A 47 1.51 -10.78 1.84
CA ASP A 47 1.20 -11.99 2.59
C ASP A 47 0.53 -11.71 3.95
N HIS A 48 0.25 -10.44 4.27
CA HIS A 48 -0.47 -9.99 5.47
C HIS A 48 -1.95 -9.74 5.17
N ALA A 49 -2.77 -9.63 6.22
CA ALA A 49 -4.16 -9.22 6.08
C ALA A 49 -4.25 -7.69 5.92
N ILE A 50 -5.33 -7.21 5.28
CA ILE A 50 -5.64 -5.78 5.20
C ILE A 50 -6.15 -5.30 6.56
N ALA A 51 -5.55 -4.27 7.14
CA ALA A 51 -6.04 -3.66 8.37
C ALA A 51 -7.13 -2.61 8.06
N ILE A 52 -8.34 -2.84 8.56
CA ILE A 52 -9.43 -1.86 8.49
C ILE A 52 -9.34 -0.99 9.75
N PHE A 53 -8.78 0.22 9.62
CA PHE A 53 -8.58 1.13 10.76
C PHE A 53 -9.61 2.26 10.84
N LYS A 54 -10.49 2.40 9.84
CA LYS A 54 -11.53 3.43 9.80
C LYS A 54 -12.92 2.83 10.05
N PRO A 55 -13.77 3.52 10.82
CA PRO A 55 -13.47 4.76 11.56
C PRO A 55 -12.56 4.50 12.78
N PHE A 56 -11.75 5.48 13.19
CA PHE A 56 -10.90 5.42 14.39
C PHE A 56 -11.34 6.48 15.43
N LEU A 57 -10.96 6.30 16.70
CA LEU A 57 -11.26 7.29 17.75
C LEU A 57 -10.46 8.58 17.49
N VAL A 58 -11.08 9.76 17.64
CA VAL A 58 -10.37 11.04 17.50
C VAL A 58 -9.78 11.57 18.80
N GLU A 59 -9.99 10.84 19.90
CA GLU A 59 -9.52 11.16 21.24
C GLU A 59 -9.23 9.89 22.06
N ASN A 60 -8.44 10.02 23.13
CA ASN A 60 -8.08 8.90 24.01
C ASN A 60 -9.19 8.61 25.04
N ALA A 61 -10.36 8.19 24.56
CA ALA A 61 -11.50 7.85 25.40
C ALA A 61 -12.25 6.64 24.83
N PHE A 62 -12.68 5.73 25.72
CA PHE A 62 -13.40 4.52 25.32
C PHE A 62 -14.73 4.82 24.62
N GLU A 63 -15.41 5.90 25.00
CA GLU A 63 -16.64 6.40 24.35
C GLU A 63 -16.38 7.68 23.53
N GLY A 64 -15.16 7.84 23.03
CA GLY A 64 -14.75 9.01 22.26
C GLY A 64 -15.45 9.12 20.91
N SER A 65 -15.38 10.30 20.30
CA SER A 65 -15.93 10.51 18.95
C SER A 65 -15.15 9.72 17.90
N LEU A 66 -15.84 9.27 16.86
CA LEU A 66 -15.25 8.55 15.73
C LEU A 66 -14.87 9.49 14.58
N SER A 67 -13.82 9.12 13.84
CA SER A 67 -13.43 9.76 12.59
C SER A 67 -14.50 9.54 11.52
N VAL A 68 -14.41 10.32 10.44
CA VAL A 68 -15.17 9.99 9.23
C VAL A 68 -14.70 8.65 8.66
N ASP A 69 -15.65 7.85 8.18
CA ASP A 69 -15.40 6.55 7.55
C ASP A 69 -14.84 6.69 6.12
N TYR A 70 -14.97 7.87 5.51
CA TYR A 70 -14.46 8.11 4.17
C TYR A 70 -12.93 7.99 4.10
N GLN A 71 -12.44 7.02 3.34
CA GLN A 71 -11.02 6.87 3.05
C GLN A 71 -10.66 7.74 1.84
N GLN A 72 -9.95 8.85 2.06
CA GLN A 72 -9.40 9.63 0.96
C GLN A 72 -8.41 8.74 0.19
N PRO A 73 -8.42 8.74 -1.15
CA PRO A 73 -7.40 8.04 -1.91
C PRO A 73 -6.03 8.57 -1.52
N THR A 74 -5.18 7.71 -0.93
CA THR A 74 -3.78 8.05 -0.68
C THR A 74 -3.14 8.35 -2.02
N PRO A 75 -2.58 9.57 -2.23
CA PRO A 75 -1.90 9.88 -3.47
C PRO A 75 -0.79 8.86 -3.71
N LEU A 76 -0.74 8.28 -4.91
CA LEU A 76 0.31 7.36 -5.29
C LEU A 76 1.66 8.10 -5.32
N ASP A 77 2.61 7.68 -4.49
CA ASP A 77 3.97 8.17 -4.55
C ASP A 77 4.77 7.44 -5.64
N LEU A 78 4.93 8.08 -6.80
CA LEU A 78 5.72 7.56 -7.91
C LEU A 78 7.23 7.49 -7.61
N ASN A 79 7.71 8.09 -6.51
CA ASN A 79 9.09 7.94 -6.06
C ASN A 79 9.27 6.78 -5.08
N ARG A 80 8.17 6.25 -4.52
CA ARG A 80 8.15 5.15 -3.57
C ARG A 80 6.92 4.28 -3.85
N LEU A 81 6.98 3.49 -4.92
CA LEU A 81 5.87 2.61 -5.28
C LEU A 81 5.70 1.54 -4.21
N SER A 82 4.48 1.42 -3.70
CA SER A 82 4.11 0.50 -2.62
C SER A 82 2.61 0.18 -2.65
N GLY A 83 2.26 -0.91 -1.96
CA GLY A 83 0.90 -1.31 -1.65
C GLY A 83 0.03 -1.59 -2.88
N ARG A 84 -1.29 -1.44 -2.68
CA ARG A 84 -2.29 -1.71 -3.72
C ARG A 84 -2.45 -0.56 -4.69
N LEU A 85 -2.18 -0.82 -5.98
CA LEU A 85 -2.62 0.05 -7.07
C LEU A 85 -4.12 -0.13 -7.29
N LYS A 86 -4.91 0.85 -6.84
CA LYS A 86 -6.37 0.89 -6.99
C LYS A 86 -6.82 1.65 -8.25
N GLN A 87 -5.90 2.33 -8.93
CA GLN A 87 -6.14 3.09 -10.15
C GLN A 87 -5.12 2.71 -11.22
N SER A 88 -5.54 2.72 -12.49
CA SER A 88 -4.64 2.41 -13.61
C SER A 88 -3.61 3.51 -13.79
N ILE A 89 -2.35 3.13 -13.93
CA ILE A 89 -1.22 4.06 -14.06
C ILE A 89 -0.32 3.68 -15.23
N THR A 90 0.39 4.68 -15.74
CA THR A 90 1.44 4.50 -16.73
C THR A 90 2.75 5.06 -16.19
N LEU A 91 3.77 4.22 -16.07
CA LEU A 91 5.14 4.62 -15.77
C LEU A 91 5.85 5.04 -17.05
N TYR A 92 6.60 6.15 -16.98
CA TYR A 92 7.35 6.71 -18.10
C TYR A 92 8.84 6.75 -17.77
N PRO A 93 9.74 6.63 -18.75
CA PRO A 93 11.17 6.72 -18.51
C PRO A 93 11.52 8.07 -17.84
N ARG A 94 12.42 8.02 -16.86
CA ARG A 94 12.92 9.19 -16.13
C ARG A 94 14.39 8.95 -15.74
N ASP A 95 15.09 9.99 -15.31
CA ASP A 95 16.54 9.93 -15.02
C ASP A 95 16.89 9.01 -13.84
N THR A 96 15.95 8.80 -12.91
CA THR A 96 16.13 7.96 -11.74
C THR A 96 15.19 6.75 -11.78
N PRO A 97 15.61 5.54 -11.39
CA PRO A 97 14.72 4.38 -11.36
C PRO A 97 13.51 4.59 -10.43
N TYR A 98 12.38 3.96 -10.74
CA TYR A 98 11.24 3.83 -9.82
C TYR A 98 11.63 2.91 -8.67
N GLN A 99 11.70 3.46 -7.46
CA GLN A 99 12.06 2.69 -6.27
C GLN A 99 10.83 1.97 -5.72
N VAL A 100 10.97 0.67 -5.48
CA VAL A 100 9.93 -0.21 -4.93
C VAL A 100 10.43 -0.75 -3.59
N PHE A 101 9.91 -0.19 -2.49
CA PHE A 101 10.39 -0.49 -1.13
C PHE A 101 9.51 -1.49 -0.36
N SER A 102 8.29 -1.72 -0.83
CA SER A 102 7.33 -2.69 -0.32
C SER A 102 6.55 -3.30 -1.48
N ASP A 103 5.84 -4.40 -1.23
CA ASP A 103 5.17 -5.13 -2.30
C ASP A 103 4.18 -4.24 -3.03
N VAL A 104 4.16 -4.35 -4.35
CA VAL A 104 3.17 -3.65 -5.19
C VAL A 104 2.17 -4.68 -5.69
N THR A 105 0.89 -4.42 -5.44
CA THR A 105 -0.21 -5.25 -5.93
C THR A 105 -1.06 -4.50 -6.93
N VAL A 106 -1.06 -4.93 -8.19
CA VAL A 106 -1.99 -4.43 -9.23
C VAL A 106 -3.34 -5.08 -9.01
N MET A 107 -4.31 -4.34 -8.48
CA MET A 107 -5.63 -4.88 -8.11
C MET A 107 -6.45 -5.32 -9.35
N PRO A 108 -7.46 -6.20 -9.18
CA PRO A 108 -8.40 -6.53 -10.25
C PRO A 108 -9.01 -5.28 -10.89
N GLY A 109 -9.17 -5.29 -12.22
CA GLY A 109 -9.68 -4.13 -12.98
C GLY A 109 -8.67 -2.99 -13.19
N VAL A 110 -7.49 -3.06 -12.58
CA VAL A 110 -6.43 -2.05 -12.71
C VAL A 110 -5.38 -2.48 -13.75
N THR A 111 -4.90 -1.52 -14.53
CA THR A 111 -3.80 -1.71 -15.48
C THR A 111 -2.55 -0.94 -15.03
N LEU A 112 -1.44 -1.65 -14.85
CA LEU A 112 -0.10 -1.07 -14.76
C LEU A 112 0.54 -1.09 -16.15
N THR A 113 0.79 0.08 -16.73
CA THR A 113 1.51 0.20 -18.01
C THR A 113 2.94 0.66 -17.76
N ILE A 114 3.91 -0.10 -18.24
CA ILE A 114 5.34 0.21 -18.18
C ILE A 114 5.77 0.60 -19.59
N ALA A 115 6.06 1.89 -19.80
CA ALA A 115 6.56 2.39 -21.08
C ALA A 115 7.98 1.86 -21.37
N PRO A 116 8.39 1.78 -22.66
CA PRO A 116 9.78 1.44 -23.00
C PRO A 116 10.79 2.35 -22.28
N GLY A 117 11.90 1.76 -21.81
CA GLY A 117 12.98 2.49 -21.12
C GLY A 117 12.72 2.80 -19.64
N VAL A 118 11.59 2.37 -19.07
CA VAL A 118 11.35 2.47 -17.61
C VAL A 118 12.26 1.48 -16.86
N VAL A 119 12.96 1.98 -15.85
CA VAL A 119 13.73 1.18 -14.90
C VAL A 119 13.02 1.19 -13.55
N MET A 120 12.83 0.00 -12.97
CA MET A 120 12.30 -0.19 -11.61
C MET A 120 13.34 -0.92 -10.77
N GLU A 121 13.57 -0.45 -9.56
CA GLU A 121 14.50 -1.05 -8.60
C GLU A 121 13.74 -1.56 -7.38
N PHE A 122 13.86 -2.85 -7.12
CA PHE A 122 13.17 -3.52 -6.02
C PHE A 122 14.12 -3.70 -4.84
N ALA A 123 13.67 -3.29 -3.66
CA ALA A 123 14.36 -3.61 -2.42
C ALA A 123 14.37 -5.14 -2.18
N PRO A 124 15.30 -5.67 -1.37
CA PRO A 124 15.36 -7.10 -1.10
C PRO A 124 14.05 -7.65 -0.52
N ARG A 125 13.59 -8.80 -1.03
CA ARG A 125 12.33 -9.49 -0.66
C ARG A 125 11.04 -8.74 -1.01
N VAL A 126 11.11 -7.77 -1.91
CA VAL A 126 9.95 -7.06 -2.44
C VAL A 126 9.59 -7.56 -3.83
N GLY A 127 8.30 -7.74 -4.10
CA GLY A 127 7.78 -8.23 -5.36
C GLY A 127 6.70 -7.34 -5.97
N LEU A 128 6.36 -7.67 -7.22
CA LEU A 128 5.20 -7.14 -7.94
C LEU A 128 4.20 -8.27 -8.14
N LEU A 129 3.03 -8.17 -7.51
CA LEU A 129 1.90 -9.05 -7.71
C LEU A 129 0.91 -8.42 -8.68
N VAL A 130 0.54 -9.15 -9.74
CA VAL A 130 -0.41 -8.66 -10.76
C VAL A 130 -1.69 -9.50 -10.72
N LEU A 131 -2.74 -8.95 -10.11
CA LEU A 131 -4.09 -9.53 -10.13
C LEU A 131 -4.95 -8.93 -11.25
N GLY A 132 -4.63 -7.69 -11.65
CA GLY A 132 -5.21 -7.01 -12.81
C GLY A 132 -4.42 -7.27 -14.09
N ARG A 133 -4.00 -6.20 -14.76
CA ARG A 133 -3.29 -6.26 -16.04
C ARG A 133 -1.93 -5.56 -15.95
N LEU A 134 -0.88 -6.23 -16.42
CA LEU A 134 0.43 -5.63 -16.68
C LEU A 134 0.62 -5.47 -18.20
N VAL A 135 0.92 -4.25 -18.64
CA VAL A 135 1.30 -3.95 -20.03
C VAL A 135 2.73 -3.44 -20.02
N SER A 136 3.67 -4.28 -20.42
CA SER A 136 5.06 -3.88 -20.67
C SER A 136 5.37 -4.11 -22.14
N ARG A 137 5.79 -3.06 -22.84
CA ARG A 137 6.19 -3.12 -24.26
C ARG A 137 7.61 -2.60 -24.38
N GLY A 138 8.58 -3.51 -24.40
CA GLY A 138 9.97 -3.16 -24.70
C GLY A 138 10.16 -2.74 -26.15
N ARG A 139 11.15 -1.87 -26.40
CA ARG A 139 11.71 -1.63 -27.75
C ARG A 139 13.15 -2.13 -27.73
N ARG A 140 13.56 -2.80 -28.80
CA ARG A 140 14.92 -3.35 -28.92
C ARG A 140 15.95 -2.21 -28.77
N GLY A 141 16.86 -2.31 -27.80
CA GLY A 141 17.94 -1.34 -27.58
C GLY A 141 17.63 -0.21 -26.59
N GLN A 142 16.57 -0.33 -25.78
CA GLN A 142 16.23 0.57 -24.67
C GLN A 142 15.88 -0.23 -23.42
#